data_AF-A0A1F2TT64-F1
#
_entry.id   AF-A0A1F2TT64-F1
#
_cell.length_a   1.000
_cell.length_b   1.000
_cell.length_c   1.000
_cell.angle_alpha   90.00
_cell.angle_beta   90.00
_cell.angle_gamma   90.00
#
_symmetry.space_group_name_H-M   'P 1'
#
loop_
_entity.id
_entity.type
_entity.pdbx_description
1 polymer ?
#
loop_
_entity_poly.entity_id
_entity_poly.type
_entity_poly.pdbx_seq_one_letter_code
_entity_poly.pdbx_strand_id
1 'polypeptide(L)' 'MSDVGEGRFTDDPLETFGTRAVVEVPGLQTLMPFVCRNGFAHHAAMNASRSADILAEAFEQYLGWDVYRHDA' A
#
# COMPACT_ATOMS: atom_id res chain seq x y z
N MET A 1 -2.63 -9.01 11.22
CA MET A 1 -2.65 -9.03 9.75
C MET A 1 -2.25 -7.64 9.25
N SER A 2 -1.18 -7.56 8.46
CA SER A 2 -0.64 -6.35 7.85
C SER A 2 -0.63 -6.53 6.32
N ASP A 3 -0.77 -5.43 5.57
CA ASP A 3 -0.65 -5.41 4.11
C ASP A 3 0.42 -4.39 3.75
N VAL A 4 1.30 -4.75 2.81
CA VAL A 4 2.33 -3.87 2.28
C VAL A 4 2.45 -4.03 0.77
N GLY A 5 2.65 -2.90 0.09
CA GLY A 5 2.75 -2.83 -1.37
C GLY A 5 3.58 -1.65 -1.82
N GLU A 6 3.97 -1.66 -3.09
CA GLU A 6 4.68 -0.56 -3.74
C GLU A 6 3.74 0.24 -4.63
N GLY A 7 4.11 1.49 -4.87
CA GLY A 7 3.43 2.39 -5.79
C GLY A 7 4.34 3.51 -6.23
N ARG A 8 3.83 4.41 -7.06
CA ARG A 8 4.56 5.62 -7.45
C ARG A 8 3.66 6.84 -7.44
N PHE A 9 4.24 7.96 -7.04
CA PHE A 9 3.63 9.26 -7.30
C PHE A 9 3.59 9.53 -8.81
N THR A 10 2.59 10.28 -9.22
CA THR A 10 2.35 10.70 -10.60
C THR A 10 2.04 12.18 -10.63
N ASP A 11 2.29 12.81 -11.77
CA ASP A 11 2.06 14.24 -11.99
C ASP A 11 0.70 14.51 -12.64
N ASP A 12 -0.21 13.53 -12.64
CA ASP A 12 -1.54 13.68 -13.20
C ASP A 12 -2.31 14.84 -12.53
N PRO A 13 -2.97 15.69 -13.33
CA PRO A 13 -3.70 16.82 -12.77
C PRO A 13 -4.86 16.33 -11.93
N LEU A 14 -4.95 16.85 -10.70
CA LEU A 14 -6.07 16.59 -9.79
C LEU A 14 -6.64 17.92 -9.33
N GLU A 15 -7.85 18.26 -9.75
CA GLU A 15 -8.54 19.49 -9.36
C GLU A 15 -9.38 19.26 -8.11
N THR A 16 -8.80 19.50 -6.94
CA THR A 16 -9.50 19.44 -5.64
C THR A 16 -8.82 20.40 -4.64
N PHE A 17 -9.22 20.42 -3.38
CA PHE A 17 -8.63 21.27 -2.34
C PHE A 17 -7.68 20.48 -1.43
N GLY A 18 -6.76 21.17 -0.74
CA GLY A 18 -5.84 20.58 0.24
C GLY A 18 -4.55 19.96 -0.34
N THR A 19 -3.74 19.39 0.56
CA THR A 19 -2.51 18.66 0.22
C THR A 19 -2.87 17.30 -0.36
N ARG A 20 -2.52 17.07 -1.62
CA ARG A 20 -2.94 15.90 -2.39
C ARG A 20 -1.79 15.37 -3.23
N ALA A 21 -1.86 14.09 -3.54
CA ALA A 21 -0.99 13.43 -4.48
C ALA A 21 -1.81 12.44 -5.30
N VAL A 22 -1.44 12.26 -6.57
CA VAL A 22 -1.96 11.17 -7.39
C VAL A 22 -0.93 10.05 -7.37
N VAL A 23 -1.39 8.83 -7.09
CA VAL A 23 -0.52 7.65 -7.02
C VAL A 23 -1.03 6.57 -7.96
N GLU A 24 -0.09 5.88 -8.60
CA GLU A 24 -0.35 4.62 -9.26
C GLU A 24 0.06 3.48 -8.32
N VAL A 25 -0.89 2.58 -8.05
CA VAL A 25 -0.66 1.31 -7.36
C VAL A 25 -0.86 0.20 -8.39
N PRO A 26 0.19 -0.55 -8.76
CA PRO A 26 0.08 -1.68 -9.67
C PRO A 26 -1.01 -2.65 -9.20
N GLY A 27 -1.91 -3.09 -10.09
CA GLY A 27 -2.95 -4.04 -9.71
C GLY A 27 -4.01 -3.53 -8.72
N LEU A 28 -4.17 -2.21 -8.53
CA LEU A 28 -5.11 -1.63 -7.55
C LEU A 28 -6.54 -2.20 -7.63
N GLN A 29 -7.04 -2.45 -8.84
CA GLN A 29 -8.39 -3.00 -9.03
C GLN A 29 -8.55 -4.41 -8.46
N THR A 30 -7.47 -5.20 -8.42
CA THR A 30 -7.45 -6.53 -7.79
C THR A 30 -7.22 -6.42 -6.29
N LEU A 31 -6.38 -5.47 -5.86
CA LEU A 31 -6.08 -5.21 -4.45
C LEU A 31 -7.32 -4.76 -3.66
N MET A 32 -8.14 -3.86 -4.22
CA MET A 32 -9.28 -3.28 -3.52
C MET A 32 -10.28 -4.33 -2.98
N PRO A 33 -10.74 -5.32 -3.78
CA PRO A 33 -11.55 -6.42 -3.27
C PRO A 33 -10.88 -7.22 -2.15
N PHE A 34 -9.57 -7.44 -2.23
CA PHE A 34 -8.81 -8.17 -1.20
C PHE A 34 -8.79 -7.38 0.12
N VAL A 35 -8.47 -6.09 0.08
CA VAL A 35 -8.48 -5.19 1.24
C VAL A 35 -9.85 -5.19 1.92
N CYS A 36 -10.93 -5.00 1.15
CA CYS A 36 -12.28 -4.95 1.67
C CYS A 36 -12.76 -6.28 2.29
N ARG A 37 -12.39 -7.42 1.70
CA ARG A 37 -12.86 -8.74 2.17
C ARG A 37 -12.09 -9.26 3.38
N ASN A 38 -10.84 -8.83 3.56
CA ASN A 38 -9.98 -9.29 4.65
C ASN A 38 -9.92 -8.31 5.84
N GLY A 39 -10.73 -7.24 5.82
CA GLY A 39 -10.88 -6.33 6.96
C GLY A 39 -9.68 -5.41 7.20
N PHE A 40 -8.89 -5.12 6.16
CA PHE A 40 -7.79 -4.17 6.26
C PHE A 40 -8.30 -2.73 6.47
N ALA A 41 -7.46 -1.88 7.06
CA ALA A 41 -7.83 -0.51 7.37
C ALA A 41 -8.03 0.33 6.09
N HIS A 42 -8.96 1.29 6.16
CA HIS A 42 -9.19 2.29 5.10
C HIS A 42 -8.06 3.32 5.01
N HIS A 43 -7.29 3.49 6.09
CA HIS A 43 -6.09 4.34 6.11
C HIS A 43 -4.85 3.50 5.86
N ALA A 44 -3.96 4.03 5.03
CA ALA A 44 -2.64 3.48 4.77
C ALA A 44 -1.57 4.55 5.04
N ALA A 45 -0.39 4.11 5.46
CA ALA A 45 0.80 4.95 5.52
C ALA A 45 1.59 4.79 4.22
N MET A 46 2.09 5.89 3.66
CA MET A 46 2.88 5.91 2.44
C MET A 46 4.14 6.74 2.64
N ASN A 47 5.23 6.36 1.96
CA ASN A 47 6.46 7.13 1.88
C ASN A 47 6.97 7.16 0.43
N ALA A 48 7.95 8.02 0.14
CA ALA A 48 8.51 8.18 -1.21
C ALA A 48 9.73 7.26 -1.49
N SER A 49 9.85 6.14 -0.78
CA SER A 49 10.92 5.16 -0.94
C SER A 49 10.36 3.78 -1.28
N ARG A 50 11.22 2.89 -1.80
CA ARG A 50 10.88 1.47 -1.98
C ARG A 50 11.25 0.70 -0.73
N SER A 51 10.26 0.28 0.04
CA SER A 51 10.44 -0.31 1.37
C SER A 51 9.48 -1.45 1.68
N ALA A 52 8.62 -1.86 0.74
CA ALA A 52 7.64 -2.90 0.99
C ALA A 52 8.30 -4.24 1.35
N ASP A 53 9.40 -4.61 0.68
CA ASP A 53 10.08 -5.89 0.92
C ASP A 53 10.74 -5.94 2.30
N ILE A 54 11.47 -4.87 2.68
CA ILE A 54 12.11 -4.82 4.00
C ILE A 54 11.09 -4.71 5.13
N LEU A 55 9.94 -4.05 4.90
CA LEU A 55 8.85 -4.00 5.87
C LEU A 55 8.15 -5.35 5.99
N ALA A 56 7.91 -6.06 4.89
CA ALA A 56 7.34 -7.41 4.92
C ALA A 56 8.25 -8.34 5.72
N GLU A 57 9.55 -8.38 5.41
CA GLU A 57 10.53 -9.17 6.15
C GLU A 57 10.50 -8.80 7.64
N ALA A 58 10.53 -7.50 7.96
CA ALA A 58 10.59 -7.09 9.35
C ALA A 58 9.33 -7.45 10.15
N PHE A 59 8.16 -7.29 9.54
CA PHE A 59 6.87 -7.61 10.16
C PHE A 59 6.70 -9.12 10.34
N GLU A 60 7.09 -9.93 9.36
CA GLU A 60 7.02 -11.39 9.43
C GLU A 60 8.07 -11.96 10.39
N GLN A 61 9.35 -11.68 10.15
CA GLN A 61 10.47 -12.37 10.80
C GLN A 61 10.74 -11.86 12.21
N TYR A 62 10.63 -10.54 12.44
CA TYR A 62 10.97 -9.96 13.73
C TYR A 62 9.75 -9.68 14.62
N LEU A 63 8.59 -9.39 14.02
CA LEU A 63 7.37 -9.12 14.78
C LEU A 63 6.37 -10.29 14.80
N GLY A 64 6.56 -11.31 13.96
CA GLY A 64 5.68 -12.48 13.90
C GLY A 64 4.27 -12.16 13.40
N TRP A 65 4.12 -11.16 12.55
CA TRP A 65 2.82 -10.76 12.00
C TRP A 65 2.49 -11.55 10.74
N ASP A 66 1.21 -11.86 10.54
CA ASP A 66 0.71 -12.27 9.22
C ASP A 66 0.74 -11.06 8.28
N VAL A 67 1.54 -11.15 7.21
CA VAL A 67 1.70 -10.09 6.22
C VAL A 67 1.18 -10.57 4.87
N TYR A 68 0.38 -9.73 4.22
CA TYR A 68 0.10 -9.84 2.80
C TYR A 68 1.02 -8.89 2.05
N ARG A 69 1.86 -9.43 1.17
CA ARG A 69 2.69 -8.65 0.26
C ARG A 69 1.98 -8.54 -1.08
N HIS A 70 1.49 -7.36 -1.41
CA HIS A 70 0.84 -7.10 -2.70
C HIS A 70 1.86 -7.03 -3.83
N ASP A 71 1.90 -8.06 -4.68
CA ASP A 71 2.77 -8.14 -5.86
C ASP A 71 1.89 -8.17 -7.12
N ALA A 72 2.25 -7.39 -8.14
CA ALA A 72 1.41 -7.14 -9.32
C ALA A 72 1.94 -7.82 -10.59
#